data_AF-A0A970IDS8-F1
#
_entry.id   AF-A0A970IDS8-F1
#
_cell.length_a   1.000
_cell.length_b   1.000
_cell.length_c   1.000
_cell.angle_alpha   90.00
_cell.angle_beta   90.00
_cell.angle_gamma   90.00
#
_symmetry.space_group_name_H-M   'P 1'
#
loop_
_entity.id
_entity.type
_entity.pdbx_description
1 polymer ?
#
loop_
_entity_poly.entity_id
_entity_poly.type
_entity_poly.pdbx_seq_one_letter_code
_entity_poly.pdbx_strand_id
1 'polypeptide(L)'
;MSIPDKRIVLVSLLGGFIGIAAALLLLYATPQFQLILLAILFIVGGEASFMVWGISKINHKERKSLRLLFYTGISTLIFAVLLLSFRQYLEMYTLNITALGLTLGVSIQCYITNKLYKAYKKPFPLILLIITVTLLPATIPFVVYSPFLFQTSSRVLAILCFLYAADVFSGVLYLQHKNKK
;
A
#
# COMPACT_ATOMS: atom_id res chain seq x y z
N MET A 1 -14.38 -21.21 10.48
CA MET A 1 -13.37 -20.21 10.93
C MET A 1 -12.37 -20.04 9.79
N SER A 2 -12.43 -18.94 9.03
CA SER A 2 -11.57 -18.74 7.86
C SER A 2 -10.22 -18.21 8.32
N ILE A 3 -9.19 -19.06 8.19
CA ILE A 3 -7.77 -18.68 8.28
C ILE A 3 -7.60 -17.39 7.47
N PRO A 4 -6.93 -16.33 8.00
CA PRO A 4 -6.66 -15.14 7.20
C PRO A 4 -5.92 -15.60 5.94
N ASP A 5 -6.62 -15.46 4.81
CA ASP A 5 -6.21 -15.93 3.50
C ASP A 5 -4.73 -15.54 3.31
N LYS A 6 -3.83 -16.50 3.03
CA LYS A 6 -2.39 -16.22 2.83
C LYS A 6 -2.15 -15.07 1.83
N ARG A 7 -3.13 -14.84 0.95
CA ARG A 7 -3.23 -13.72 0.02
C ARG A 7 -3.28 -12.35 0.71
N ILE A 8 -4.03 -12.19 1.80
CA ILE A 8 -4.11 -10.93 2.56
C ILE A 8 -2.74 -10.59 3.13
N VAL A 9 -2.04 -11.58 3.70
CA VAL A 9 -0.68 -11.40 4.24
C VAL A 9 0.30 -10.95 3.15
N LEU A 10 0.21 -11.56 1.97
CA LEU A 10 1.11 -11.25 0.84
C LEU A 10 0.82 -9.87 0.24
N VAL A 11 -0.46 -9.50 0.10
CA VAL A 11 -0.88 -8.16 -0.36
C VAL A 11 -0.50 -7.07 0.64
N SER A 12 -0.66 -7.33 1.94
CA SER A 12 -0.18 -6.42 2.99
C SER A 12 1.33 -6.26 2.94
N LEU A 13 2.11 -7.35 2.79
CA LEU A 13 3.57 -7.28 2.66
C LEU A 13 4.03 -6.40 1.49
N LEU A 14 3.39 -6.57 0.33
CA LEU A 14 3.60 -5.71 -0.84
C LEU A 14 3.29 -4.24 -0.54
N GLY A 15 2.15 -3.96 0.13
CA GLY A 15 1.81 -2.61 0.57
C GLY A 15 2.85 -1.99 1.50
N GLY A 16 3.40 -2.77 2.43
CA GLY A 16 4.48 -2.33 3.33
C GLY A 16 5.77 -1.99 2.58
N PHE A 17 6.18 -2.81 1.61
CA PHE A 17 7.34 -2.52 0.76
C PHE A 17 7.13 -1.29 -0.12
N ILE A 18 5.93 -1.10 -0.67
CA ILE A 18 5.57 0.11 -1.43
C ILE A 18 5.65 1.34 -0.53
N GLY A 19 5.20 1.24 0.73
CA GLY A 19 5.32 2.31 1.71
C GLY A 19 6.77 2.71 2.01
N ILE A 20 7.66 1.74 2.21
CA ILE A 20 9.11 1.99 2.40
C ILE A 20 9.70 2.65 1.15
N ALA A 21 9.41 2.10 -0.02
CA ALA A 21 9.96 2.63 -1.26
C ALA A 21 9.48 4.07 -1.51
N ALA A 22 8.19 4.36 -1.29
CA ALA A 22 7.64 5.70 -1.38
C ALA A 22 8.30 6.68 -0.39
N ALA A 23 8.57 6.25 0.84
CA ALA A 23 9.25 7.08 1.84
C ALA A 23 10.70 7.41 1.45
N LEU A 24 11.46 6.42 0.97
CA LEU A 24 12.83 6.62 0.50
C LEU A 24 12.88 7.52 -0.74
N LEU A 25 11.92 7.32 -1.66
CA LEU A 25 11.77 8.16 -2.84
C LEU A 25 11.54 9.62 -2.46
N LEU A 26 10.61 9.90 -1.54
CA LEU A 26 10.30 11.24 -1.05
C LEU A 26 11.48 11.94 -0.36
N LEU A 27 12.40 11.17 0.25
CA LEU A 27 13.56 11.72 0.96
C LEU A 27 14.78 11.98 0.08
N TYR A 28 15.04 11.10 -0.90
CA TYR A 28 16.34 11.06 -1.59
C TYR A 28 16.27 11.27 -3.10
N ALA A 29 15.11 11.05 -3.74
CA ALA A 29 15.01 11.15 -5.20
C ALA A 29 14.45 12.50 -5.64
N THR A 30 14.93 13.01 -6.77
CA THR A 30 14.28 14.14 -7.46
C THR A 30 12.90 13.68 -7.97
N PRO A 31 11.90 14.57 -8.09
CA PRO A 31 10.53 14.20 -8.49
C PRO A 31 10.48 13.42 -9.81
N GLN A 32 11.42 13.72 -10.72
CA GLN A 32 11.64 12.97 -11.95
C GLN A 32 11.95 11.49 -11.74
N PHE A 33 12.88 11.17 -10.84
CA PHE A 33 13.23 9.79 -10.51
C PHE A 33 12.15 9.12 -9.65
N GLN A 34 11.43 9.87 -8.81
CA GLN A 34 10.33 9.35 -8.01
C GLN A 34 9.23 8.74 -8.89
N LEU A 35 8.81 9.43 -9.96
CA LEU A 35 7.77 8.93 -10.86
C LEU A 35 8.23 7.71 -11.67
N ILE A 36 9.48 7.70 -12.13
CA ILE A 36 10.04 6.54 -12.84
C ILE A 36 10.08 5.32 -11.92
N LEU A 37 10.60 5.47 -10.69
CA LEU A 37 10.70 4.35 -9.77
C LEU A 37 9.32 3.87 -9.31
N LEU A 38 8.37 4.79 -9.12
CA LEU A 38 6.99 4.44 -8.81
C LEU A 38 6.34 3.64 -9.96
N ALA A 39 6.56 4.05 -11.21
CA ALA A 39 6.08 3.30 -12.37
C ALA A 39 6.70 1.89 -12.44
N ILE A 40 8.00 1.75 -12.16
CA ILE A 40 8.66 0.43 -12.07
C ILE A 40 8.02 -0.42 -10.98
N LEU A 41 7.74 0.14 -9.80
CA LEU A 41 7.04 -0.55 -8.71
C LEU A 41 5.64 -1.02 -9.13
N PHE A 42 4.89 -0.22 -9.89
CA PHE A 42 3.59 -0.62 -10.43
C PHE A 42 3.71 -1.73 -11.47
N ILE A 43 4.74 -1.71 -12.33
CA ILE A 43 5.01 -2.78 -13.30
C ILE A 43 5.31 -4.09 -12.57
N VAL A 44 6.27 -4.07 -11.63
CA VAL A 44 6.65 -5.26 -10.84
C VAL A 44 5.46 -5.78 -10.02
N GLY A 45 4.67 -4.89 -9.41
CA GLY A 45 3.47 -5.25 -8.67
C GLY A 45 2.37 -5.86 -9.55
N GLY A 46 2.22 -5.36 -10.79
CA GLY A 46 1.33 -5.92 -11.80
C GLY A 46 1.75 -7.31 -12.24
N GLU A 47 3.05 -7.51 -12.54
CA GLU A 47 3.61 -8.81 -12.89
C GLU A 47 3.45 -9.83 -11.75
N ALA A 48 3.73 -9.44 -10.51
CA ALA A 48 3.49 -10.28 -9.35
C ALA A 48 2.02 -10.70 -9.24
N SER A 49 1.09 -9.77 -9.51
CA SER A 49 -0.35 -10.06 -9.52
C SER A 49 -0.72 -11.05 -10.62
N PHE A 50 -0.14 -10.95 -11.81
CA PHE A 50 -0.35 -11.90 -12.90
C PHE A 50 0.25 -13.28 -12.62
N MET A 51 1.42 -13.37 -11.99
CA MET A 51 2.00 -14.65 -11.56
C MET A 51 1.10 -15.35 -10.54
N VAL A 52 0.63 -14.63 -9.51
CA VAL A 52 -0.29 -15.17 -8.50
C VAL A 52 -1.62 -15.58 -9.11
N TRP A 53 -2.10 -14.82 -10.11
CA TRP A 53 -3.28 -15.18 -10.89
C TRP A 53 -3.06 -16.48 -11.68
N GLY A 54 -1.95 -16.61 -12.40
CA GLY A 54 -1.59 -17.80 -13.18
C GLY A 54 -1.53 -19.06 -12.31
N ILE A 55 -0.83 -19.00 -11.19
CA ILE A 55 -0.73 -20.11 -10.21
C ILE A 55 -2.09 -20.44 -9.60
N SER A 56 -2.92 -19.43 -9.32
CA SER A 56 -4.27 -19.63 -8.76
C SER A 56 -5.24 -20.24 -9.78
N LYS A 57 -5.03 -19.99 -11.07
CA LYS A 57 -5.84 -20.52 -12.17
C LYS A 57 -5.58 -22.01 -12.37
N ILE A 58 -4.30 -22.40 -12.28
CA ILE A 58 -3.86 -23.80 -12.35
C ILE A 58 -4.39 -24.61 -11.15
N ASN A 59 -4.38 -24.02 -9.95
CA ASN A 59 -4.85 -24.67 -8.71
C ASN A 59 -6.38 -24.63 -8.48
N HIS A 60 -7.19 -24.35 -9.52
CA HIS A 60 -8.67 -24.34 -9.47
C HIS A 60 -9.32 -23.58 -8.29
N LYS A 61 -8.75 -22.43 -7.89
CA LYS A 61 -9.35 -21.57 -6.85
C LYS A 61 -10.56 -20.79 -7.39
N GLU A 62 -11.40 -20.29 -6.47
CA GLU A 62 -12.65 -19.58 -6.77
C GLU A 62 -12.54 -18.53 -7.90
N ARG A 63 -13.47 -18.58 -8.85
CA ARG A 63 -13.53 -17.67 -10.03
C ARG A 63 -13.57 -16.18 -9.66
N LYS A 64 -14.18 -15.80 -8.53
CA LYS A 64 -14.29 -14.39 -8.10
C LYS A 64 -12.94 -13.80 -7.71
N SER A 65 -12.11 -14.53 -6.97
CA SER A 65 -10.77 -14.10 -6.58
C SER A 65 -9.82 -14.00 -7.78
N LEU A 66 -9.97 -14.89 -8.77
CA LEU A 66 -9.21 -14.86 -10.02
C LEU A 66 -9.49 -13.62 -10.87
N ARG A 67 -10.77 -13.24 -11.06
CA ARG A 67 -11.08 -12.01 -11.80
C ARG A 67 -10.47 -10.79 -11.13
N LEU A 68 -10.55 -10.71 -9.81
CA LEU A 68 -10.05 -9.58 -9.04
C LEU A 68 -8.53 -9.42 -9.22
N LEU A 69 -7.76 -10.52 -9.11
CA LEU A 69 -6.30 -10.52 -9.34
C LEU A 69 -5.91 -10.08 -10.77
N PHE A 70 -6.69 -10.50 -11.77
CA PHE A 70 -6.46 -10.11 -13.16
C PHE A 70 -6.71 -8.62 -13.39
N TYR A 71 -7.84 -8.10 -12.89
CA TYR A 71 -8.16 -6.68 -12.99
C TYR A 71 -7.17 -5.81 -12.21
N THR A 72 -6.67 -6.26 -11.06
CA THR A 72 -5.61 -5.53 -10.34
C THR A 72 -4.29 -5.51 -11.12
N GLY A 73 -3.92 -6.62 -11.77
CA GLY A 73 -2.73 -6.68 -12.62
C GLY A 73 -2.83 -5.75 -13.83
N ILE A 74 -3.97 -5.73 -14.52
CA ILE A 74 -4.21 -4.81 -15.65
C ILE A 74 -4.22 -3.35 -15.17
N SER A 75 -4.94 -3.06 -14.08
CA SER A 75 -5.05 -1.70 -13.54
C SER A 75 -3.67 -1.14 -13.17
N THR A 76 -2.82 -1.93 -12.51
CA THR A 76 -1.46 -1.51 -12.15
C THR A 76 -0.58 -1.23 -13.36
N LEU A 77 -0.66 -2.03 -14.43
CA LEU A 77 0.02 -1.73 -15.69
C LEU A 77 -0.49 -0.44 -16.36
N ILE A 78 -1.81 -0.24 -16.41
CA ILE A 78 -2.40 0.99 -16.97
C ILE A 78 -1.91 2.21 -16.16
N PHE A 79 -1.91 2.12 -14.83
CA PHE A 79 -1.39 3.18 -13.97
C PHE A 79 0.09 3.46 -14.21
N ALA A 80 0.92 2.44 -14.45
CA ALA A 80 2.32 2.62 -14.81
C ALA A 80 2.48 3.36 -16.16
N VAL A 81 1.69 2.99 -17.17
CA VAL A 81 1.71 3.65 -18.49
C VAL A 81 1.24 5.11 -18.38
N LEU A 82 0.23 5.39 -17.56
CA LEU A 82 -0.23 6.76 -17.30
C LEU A 82 0.85 7.58 -16.57
N LEU A 83 1.49 7.00 -15.56
CA LEU A 83 2.60 7.64 -14.83
C LEU A 83 3.76 8.02 -15.76
N LEU A 84 4.13 7.12 -16.68
CA LEU A 84 5.21 7.36 -17.64
C LEU A 84 4.82 8.37 -18.73
N SER A 85 3.60 8.26 -19.27
CA SER A 85 3.11 9.13 -20.36
C SER A 85 2.89 10.57 -19.91
N PHE A 86 2.42 10.79 -18.67
CA PHE A 86 2.12 12.12 -18.13
C PHE A 86 3.20 12.64 -17.18
N ARG A 87 4.40 12.06 -17.20
CA ARG A 87 5.49 12.34 -16.26
C ARG A 87 5.75 13.84 -16.04
N GLN A 88 5.91 14.61 -17.11
CA GLN A 88 6.22 16.05 -17.03
C GLN A 88 5.14 16.85 -16.29
N TYR A 89 3.86 16.45 -16.41
CA TYR A 89 2.75 17.09 -15.71
C TYR A 89 2.63 16.61 -14.27
N LEU A 90 2.90 15.32 -14.03
CA LEU A 90 2.79 14.69 -12.70
C LEU A 90 3.92 15.10 -11.74
N GLU A 91 5.06 15.59 -12.25
CA GLU A 91 6.18 16.08 -11.44
C GLU A 91 5.73 17.14 -10.43
N MET A 92 4.85 18.05 -10.83
CA MET A 92 4.30 19.09 -9.96
C MET A 92 3.35 18.55 -8.87
N TYR A 93 2.80 17.35 -9.07
CA TYR A 93 1.79 16.74 -8.18
C TYR A 93 2.33 15.53 -7.42
N THR A 94 3.63 15.28 -7.43
CA THR A 94 4.24 14.08 -6.84
C THR A 94 3.88 13.89 -5.36
N LEU A 95 3.79 14.97 -4.58
CA LEU A 95 3.34 14.95 -3.18
C LEU A 95 1.86 14.54 -3.04
N ASN A 96 0.98 15.08 -3.87
CA ASN A 96 -0.44 14.78 -3.83
C ASN A 96 -0.70 13.33 -4.26
N ILE A 97 0.02 12.84 -5.28
CA ILE A 97 -0.09 11.46 -5.76
C ILE A 97 0.38 10.47 -4.68
N THR A 98 1.51 10.75 -4.03
CA THR A 98 2.00 9.90 -2.93
C THR A 98 1.09 9.95 -1.71
N ALA A 99 0.52 11.11 -1.36
CA ALA A 99 -0.48 11.23 -0.31
C ALA A 99 -1.80 10.50 -0.63
N LEU A 100 -2.23 10.51 -1.90
CA LEU A 100 -3.37 9.72 -2.38
C LEU A 100 -3.09 8.21 -2.29
N GLY A 101 -1.90 7.79 -2.70
CA GLY A 101 -1.48 6.39 -2.54
C GLY A 101 -1.46 5.95 -1.09
N LEU A 102 -0.93 6.79 -0.21
CA LEU A 102 -0.86 6.53 1.23
C LEU A 102 -2.24 6.49 1.89
N THR A 103 -3.15 7.43 1.58
CA THR A 103 -4.52 7.43 2.10
C THR A 103 -5.29 6.16 1.70
N LEU A 104 -5.16 5.72 0.44
CA LEU A 104 -5.72 4.45 -0.03
C LEU A 104 -5.10 3.26 0.72
N GLY A 105 -3.77 3.25 0.87
CA GLY A 105 -3.06 2.20 1.61
C GLY A 105 -3.49 2.09 3.06
N VAL A 106 -3.59 3.22 3.77
CA VAL A 106 -4.05 3.30 5.17
C VAL A 106 -5.52 2.87 5.28
N SER A 107 -6.36 3.23 4.32
CA SER A 107 -7.78 2.82 4.29
C SER A 107 -7.92 1.30 4.15
N ILE A 108 -7.14 0.69 3.25
CA ILE A 108 -7.10 -0.76 3.08
C ILE A 108 -6.59 -1.44 4.36
N GLN A 109 -5.53 -0.91 4.96
CA GLN A 109 -4.98 -1.44 6.21
C GLN A 109 -5.98 -1.33 7.37
N CYS A 110 -6.73 -0.22 7.47
CA CYS A 110 -7.80 -0.06 8.44
C CYS A 110 -8.89 -1.15 8.28
N TYR A 111 -9.29 -1.46 7.05
CA TYR A 111 -10.23 -2.56 6.78
C TYR A 111 -9.67 -3.92 7.23
N ILE A 112 -8.40 -4.21 6.92
CA ILE A 112 -7.73 -5.46 7.30
C ILE A 112 -7.64 -5.57 8.83
N THR A 113 -7.14 -4.54 9.50
CA THR A 113 -6.96 -4.52 10.95
C THR A 113 -8.28 -4.58 11.70
N ASN A 114 -9.35 -3.93 11.20
CA ASN A 114 -10.70 -4.05 11.76
C ASN A 114 -11.23 -5.49 11.64
N LYS A 115 -11.02 -6.13 10.50
CA LYS A 115 -11.39 -7.54 10.31
C LYS A 115 -10.61 -8.45 11.27
N LEU A 116 -9.31 -8.19 11.48
CA LEU A 116 -8.48 -8.91 12.45
C LEU A 116 -8.95 -8.72 13.89
N TYR A 117 -9.30 -7.49 14.26
CA TYR A 117 -9.84 -7.18 15.58
C TYR A 117 -11.16 -7.90 15.83
N LYS A 118 -12.11 -7.84 14.88
CA LYS A 118 -13.39 -8.57 14.99
C LYS A 118 -13.20 -10.08 15.08
N ALA A 119 -12.23 -10.64 14.36
CA ALA A 119 -11.95 -12.08 14.35
C ALA A 119 -11.29 -12.58 15.64
N TYR A 120 -10.40 -11.80 16.26
CA TYR A 120 -9.56 -12.28 17.37
C TYR A 120 -9.81 -11.59 18.71
N LYS A 121 -10.41 -10.39 18.73
CA LYS A 121 -10.72 -9.58 19.93
C LYS A 121 -9.56 -9.48 20.92
N LYS A 122 -8.33 -9.30 20.42
CA LYS A 122 -7.10 -9.17 21.23
C LYS A 122 -6.63 -7.71 21.31
N PRO A 123 -5.85 -7.33 22.35
CA PRO A 123 -5.37 -5.96 22.52
C PRO A 123 -4.42 -5.52 21.40
N PHE A 124 -3.55 -6.41 20.89
CA PHE A 124 -2.60 -6.07 19.83
C PHE A 124 -3.26 -5.58 18.52
N PRO A 125 -4.24 -6.29 17.91
CA PRO A 125 -4.94 -5.78 16.73
C PRO A 125 -5.80 -4.54 17.01
N LEU A 126 -6.19 -4.29 18.27
CA LEU A 126 -6.85 -3.03 18.65
C LEU A 126 -5.86 -1.86 18.63
N ILE A 127 -4.64 -2.06 19.12
CA ILE A 127 -3.58 -1.04 19.08
C ILE A 127 -3.24 -0.67 17.62
N LEU A 128 -3.05 -1.67 16.74
CA LEU A 128 -2.83 -1.44 15.31
C LEU A 128 -3.99 -0.65 14.67
N LEU A 129 -5.23 -0.94 15.09
CA LEU A 129 -6.41 -0.24 14.58
C LEU A 129 -6.41 1.23 15.00
N ILE A 130 -6.05 1.52 16.25
CA ILE A 130 -5.92 2.90 16.73
C ILE A 130 -4.85 3.65 15.92
N ILE A 131 -3.67 3.04 15.74
CA ILE A 131 -2.56 3.64 14.99
C ILE A 131 -2.97 3.93 13.53
N THR A 132 -3.67 3.01 12.87
CA THR A 132 -4.13 3.23 11.49
C THR A 132 -5.21 4.31 11.39
N VAL A 133 -6.15 4.33 12.32
CA VAL A 133 -7.21 5.34 12.35
C VAL A 133 -6.65 6.72 12.64
N THR A 134 -5.59 6.85 13.44
CA THR A 134 -4.92 8.14 13.69
C THR A 134 -4.02 8.58 12.54
N LEU A 135 -3.41 7.64 11.79
CA LEU A 135 -2.64 7.96 10.58
C LEU A 135 -3.52 8.56 9.48
N LEU A 136 -4.75 8.07 9.34
CA LEU A 136 -5.65 8.47 8.24
C LEU A 136 -5.91 9.99 8.20
N PRO A 137 -6.34 10.68 9.28
CA PRO A 137 -6.52 12.13 9.26
C PRO A 137 -5.21 12.90 9.10
N ALA A 138 -4.06 12.34 9.50
CA ALA A 138 -2.76 12.98 9.29
C ALA A 138 -2.37 13.05 7.80
N THR A 139 -2.92 12.16 6.97
CA THR A 139 -2.65 12.11 5.53
C THR A 139 -3.59 12.98 4.68
N ILE A 140 -4.78 13.32 5.18
CA ILE A 140 -5.80 14.11 4.46
C ILE A 140 -5.31 15.52 4.05
N PRO A 141 -4.63 16.31 4.91
CA PRO A 141 -4.16 17.64 4.53
C PRO A 141 -3.25 17.61 3.30
N PHE A 142 -2.38 16.61 3.18
CA PHE A 142 -1.46 16.46 2.06
C PHE A 142 -2.15 16.12 0.73
N VAL A 143 -3.40 15.63 0.76
CA VAL A 143 -4.21 15.36 -0.44
C VAL A 143 -4.87 16.63 -0.96
N VAL A 144 -5.40 17.47 -0.07
CA VAL A 144 -6.21 18.65 -0.43
C VAL A 144 -5.35 19.90 -0.58
N TYR A 145 -4.53 20.21 0.41
CA TYR A 145 -3.65 21.37 0.41
C TYR A 145 -2.51 21.16 1.41
N SER A 146 -1.28 20.99 0.88
CA SER A 146 -0.08 20.82 1.71
C SER A 146 0.07 22.00 2.68
N PRO A 147 -0.05 21.78 4.01
CA PRO A 147 -0.01 22.87 4.98
C PRO A 147 1.40 23.44 5.21
N PHE A 148 2.44 22.82 4.65
CA PHE A 148 3.83 23.24 4.81
C PHE A 148 4.52 23.54 3.47
N LEU A 149 5.68 24.21 3.57
CA LEU A 149 6.65 24.37 2.48
C LEU A 149 7.05 22.99 1.91
N PHE A 150 7.27 22.92 0.60
CA PHE A 150 7.46 21.69 -0.16
C PHE A 150 8.45 20.69 0.46
N GLN A 151 9.61 21.16 0.94
CA GLN A 151 10.62 20.32 1.60
C GLN A 151 10.12 19.71 2.93
N THR A 152 9.43 20.50 3.75
CA THR A 152 8.89 20.05 5.03
C THR A 152 7.76 19.05 4.80
N SER A 153 6.91 19.29 3.80
CA SER A 153 5.83 18.37 3.42
C SER A 153 6.34 17.03 2.92
N SER A 154 7.39 17.02 2.10
CA SER A 154 8.00 15.76 1.64
C SER A 154 8.53 14.92 2.80
N ARG A 155 9.20 15.56 3.77
CA ARG A 155 9.74 14.87 4.96
C ARG A 155 8.63 14.31 5.85
N VAL A 156 7.59 15.11 6.14
CA VAL A 156 6.47 14.66 6.96
C VAL A 156 5.72 13.51 6.27
N LEU A 157 5.49 13.61 4.96
CA LEU A 157 4.85 12.55 4.19
C LEU A 157 5.69 11.27 4.15
N ALA A 158 7.01 11.38 4.04
CA ALA A 158 7.92 10.23 4.14
C ALA A 158 7.85 9.54 5.50
N ILE A 159 7.79 10.32 6.60
CA ILE A 159 7.61 9.77 7.95
C ILE A 159 6.27 9.03 8.05
N LEU A 160 5.19 9.60 7.52
CA LEU A 160 3.88 8.94 7.49
C LEU A 160 3.91 7.63 6.66
N CYS A 161 4.62 7.61 5.54
CA CYS A 161 4.85 6.39 4.75
C CYS A 161 5.63 5.32 5.54
N PHE A 162 6.65 5.70 6.31
CA PHE A 162 7.38 4.77 7.19
C PHE A 162 6.51 4.23 8.33
N LEU A 163 5.70 5.09 8.95
CA LEU A 163 4.77 4.68 10.00
C LEU A 163 3.71 3.71 9.45
N TYR A 164 3.19 3.98 8.26
CA TYR A 164 2.30 3.06 7.55
C TYR A 164 2.96 1.71 7.30
N ALA A 165 4.18 1.69 6.77
CA ALA A 165 4.90 0.44 6.52
C ALA A 165 5.14 -0.34 7.81
N ALA A 166 5.55 0.33 8.89
CA ALA A 166 5.79 -0.29 10.19
C ALA A 166 4.50 -0.93 10.76
N ASP A 167 3.35 -0.26 10.64
CA ASP A 167 2.05 -0.81 11.05
C ASP A 167 1.69 -2.07 10.23
N VAL A 168 1.87 -2.00 8.91
CA VAL A 168 1.63 -3.12 8.00
C VAL A 168 2.50 -4.34 8.32
N PHE A 169 3.80 -4.16 8.52
CA PHE A 169 4.71 -5.25 8.90
C PHE A 169 4.36 -5.83 10.27
N SER A 170 3.98 -4.98 11.23
CA SER A 170 3.55 -5.42 12.57
C SER A 170 2.29 -6.30 12.50
N GLY A 171 1.32 -5.91 11.67
CA GLY A 171 0.12 -6.72 11.40
C GLY A 171 0.44 -8.06 10.74
N VAL A 172 1.36 -8.07 9.76
CA VAL A 172 1.82 -9.29 9.09
C VAL A 172 2.56 -10.24 10.03
N LEU A 173 3.48 -9.73 10.85
CA LEU A 173 4.23 -10.54 11.82
C LEU A 173 3.30 -11.19 12.84
N TYR A 174 2.29 -10.46 13.31
CA TYR A 174 1.27 -10.99 14.20
C TYR A 174 0.47 -12.13 13.57
N LEU A 175 0.09 -11.98 12.30
CA LEU A 175 -0.60 -13.02 11.54
C LEU A 175 0.26 -14.28 11.34
N GLN A 176 1.54 -14.12 11.03
CA GLN A 176 2.46 -15.24 10.87
C GLN A 176 2.71 -15.98 12.18
N HIS A 177 2.92 -15.26 13.28
CA HIS A 177 3.13 -15.86 14.59
C HIS A 177 1.89 -16.66 15.03
N LYS A 178 0.68 -16.18 14.70
CA LYS A 178 -0.55 -16.89 15.07
C LYS A 178 -0.81 -18.14 14.22
N ASN A 179 -0.46 -18.14 12.93
CA ASN A 179 -0.60 -19.32 12.06
C ASN A 179 0.41 -20.46 12.37
N LYS A 180 1.44 -20.20 13.17
CA LYS A 180 2.40 -21.22 13.64
C LYS A 180 1.98 -21.93 14.93
N LYS A 181 0.96 -21.42 15.64
CA LYS A 181 0.38 -22.04 16.84
C LYS A 181 -0.94 -22.69 16.50
#